data_AF-A0A2V8FGI9-F1
#
_entry.id   AF-A0A2V8FGI9-F1
#
_cell.length_a   1.000
_cell.length_b   1.000
_cell.length_c   1.000
_cell.angle_alpha   90.00
_cell.angle_beta   90.00
_cell.angle_gamma   90.00
#
_symmetry.space_group_name_H-M   'P 1'
#
loop_
_entity.id
_entity.type
_entity.pdbx_description
1 polymer ?
#
loop_
_entity_poly.entity_id
_entity_poly.type
_entity_poly.pdbx_seq_one_letter_code
_entity_poly.pdbx_strand_id
1 'polypeptide(L)'
;MVDLAIKTLLHDRLRFVITILGVAFAVLLVFVQLGLFHGVLDNASIMIDHLDADLWVTSRNVPNIDFAQTFPDTYMQRARSVPGVARAANLIVWFVPVTLPSGAQEPLEIYALEDFARWGIPWSVLEGDVKDLRRGRYVMLDDCATRRYGPFRIDDYREILGNRLKIIGRTVGAKSFTTNPVGFVDYSTAQELQPDRLRGQTTYVLVKLAPGADIVAVRGELRRRLPYNDVHTRDEWAHLSRAYWVRSTGLGLNMFVTVGLGCLVGTIVLAQTLYSATMEHFREFATAKAIGASNGLIYRVLLKQASVAAVLGFSVGACAALALRVLGRGFRLVRQDRLDRSRRRLSAVGDGGGSRGTRASQGVPRRRRARTRAARRLVGAGRRRGGRVGGSVRIGQEHAALHPRLHPHGDRRRAPHWRDDGVSGPRESPRGDPEAIHRVRVPAV
;
A
#
# COMPACT_ATOMS: atom_id res chain seq x y z
N MET A 1 44.27 26.75 -20.28
CA MET A 1 43.59 26.81 -18.96
C MET A 1 42.83 25.54 -18.56
N VAL A 2 42.24 24.74 -19.46
CA VAL A 2 41.61 23.45 -19.07
C VAL A 2 42.62 22.51 -18.38
N ASP A 3 43.83 22.49 -18.93
CA ASP A 3 44.94 21.59 -18.61
C ASP A 3 45.40 21.60 -17.14
N LEU A 4 45.64 22.78 -16.54
CA LEU A 4 46.20 22.87 -15.17
C LEU A 4 45.29 22.21 -14.12
N ALA A 5 44.00 22.56 -14.12
CA ALA A 5 43.02 22.01 -13.18
C ALA A 5 42.93 20.47 -13.23
N ILE A 6 43.04 19.89 -14.43
CA ILE A 6 43.00 18.43 -14.63
C ILE A 6 44.35 17.79 -14.25
N LYS A 7 45.48 18.42 -14.59
CA LYS A 7 46.82 17.92 -14.21
C LYS A 7 47.00 17.83 -12.69
N THR A 8 46.54 18.83 -11.93
CA THR A 8 46.55 18.78 -10.45
C THR A 8 45.70 17.61 -9.93
N LEU A 9 44.48 17.40 -10.45
CA LEU A 9 43.61 16.28 -10.06
C LEU A 9 44.17 14.89 -10.43
N LEU A 10 44.97 14.80 -11.51
CA LEU A 10 45.64 13.56 -11.93
C LEU A 10 46.98 13.30 -11.23
N HIS A 11 47.42 14.23 -10.37
CA HIS A 11 48.61 14.08 -9.53
C HIS A 11 48.24 13.34 -8.23
N ASP A 12 47.35 13.90 -7.40
CA ASP A 12 46.79 13.18 -6.24
C ASP A 12 45.60 12.28 -6.65
N ARG A 13 45.96 11.18 -7.30
CA ARG A 13 44.99 10.19 -7.80
C ARG A 13 44.20 9.52 -6.68
N LEU A 14 44.80 9.33 -5.51
CA LEU A 14 44.16 8.61 -4.40
C LEU A 14 43.04 9.47 -3.81
N ARG A 15 43.32 10.74 -3.47
CA ARG A 15 42.29 11.67 -2.99
C ARG A 15 41.23 11.91 -4.05
N PHE A 16 41.59 12.08 -5.32
CA PHE A 16 40.63 12.26 -6.41
C PHE A 16 39.65 11.08 -6.55
N VAL A 17 40.14 9.83 -6.46
CA VAL A 17 39.30 8.63 -6.43
C VAL A 17 38.41 8.61 -5.18
N ILE A 18 38.92 8.98 -4.00
CA ILE A 18 38.11 9.10 -2.78
C ILE A 18 36.99 10.15 -2.94
N THR A 19 37.27 11.32 -3.55
CA THR A 19 36.24 12.32 -3.87
C THR A 19 35.14 11.75 -4.76
N ILE A 20 35.54 11.08 -5.85
CA ILE A 20 34.60 10.49 -6.82
C ILE A 20 33.75 9.40 -6.15
N LEU A 21 34.35 8.53 -5.33
CA LEU A 21 33.63 7.48 -4.60
C LEU A 21 32.65 8.05 -3.56
N GLY A 22 33.05 9.08 -2.80
CA GLY A 22 32.18 9.74 -1.82
C GLY A 22 30.95 10.39 -2.46
N VAL A 23 31.15 11.13 -3.56
CA VAL A 23 30.05 11.73 -4.34
C VAL A 23 29.19 10.65 -5.01
N ALA A 24 29.82 9.63 -5.62
CA ALA A 24 29.11 8.53 -6.27
C ALA A 24 28.25 7.72 -5.30
N PHE A 25 28.72 7.51 -4.07
CA PHE A 25 27.97 6.82 -3.02
C PHE A 25 26.74 7.62 -2.58
N ALA A 26 26.88 8.92 -2.32
CA ALA A 26 25.74 9.79 -2.00
C ALA A 26 24.69 9.82 -3.13
N VAL A 27 25.15 9.96 -4.38
CA VAL A 27 24.29 9.92 -5.59
C VAL A 27 23.62 8.56 -5.76
N LEU A 28 24.34 7.46 -5.53
CA LEU A 28 23.80 6.09 -5.58
C LEU A 28 22.69 5.90 -4.54
N LEU A 29 22.90 6.32 -3.29
CA LEU A 29 21.88 6.21 -2.24
C LEU A 29 20.60 6.99 -2.61
N VAL A 30 20.74 8.23 -3.09
CA VAL A 30 19.60 9.04 -3.54
C VAL A 30 18.86 8.36 -4.70
N PHE A 31 19.56 7.82 -5.71
CA PHE A 31 18.91 7.10 -6.81
C PHE A 31 18.26 5.77 -6.40
N VAL A 32 18.87 5.02 -5.48
CA VAL A 32 18.26 3.79 -4.92
C VAL A 32 16.98 4.11 -4.17
N GLN A 33 17.01 5.18 -3.36
CA GLN A 33 15.85 5.60 -2.58
C GLN A 33 14.71 6.12 -3.46
N LEU A 34 15.01 6.99 -4.44
CA LEU A 34 14.04 7.47 -5.42
C LEU A 34 13.47 6.33 -6.28
N GLY A 35 14.30 5.36 -6.68
CA GLY A 35 13.87 4.18 -7.43
C GLY A 35 12.96 3.25 -6.63
N LEU A 36 13.22 3.08 -5.34
CA LEU A 36 12.34 2.35 -4.42
C LEU A 36 11.01 3.10 -4.21
N PHE A 37 11.05 4.42 -4.04
CA PHE A 37 9.87 5.27 -3.85
C PHE A 37 8.90 5.19 -5.02
N HIS A 38 9.38 5.38 -6.26
CA HIS A 38 8.54 5.24 -7.45
C HIS A 38 8.02 3.81 -7.59
N GLY A 39 8.89 2.80 -7.45
CA GLY A 39 8.48 1.38 -7.51
C GLY A 39 7.55 0.91 -6.39
N VAL A 40 7.30 1.74 -5.37
CA VAL A 40 6.24 1.58 -4.36
C VAL A 40 4.99 2.36 -4.77
N LEU A 41 5.10 3.63 -5.17
CA LEU A 41 3.99 4.46 -5.67
C LEU A 41 3.30 3.88 -6.91
N ASP A 42 4.01 3.18 -7.80
CA ASP A 42 3.40 2.51 -8.95
C ASP A 42 2.31 1.49 -8.53
N ASN A 43 2.40 0.92 -7.31
CA ASN A 43 1.39 0.00 -6.78
C ASN A 43 0.15 0.72 -6.20
N ALA A 44 0.19 2.05 -5.99
CA ALA A 44 -0.96 2.86 -5.52
C ALA A 44 -2.06 3.04 -6.57
N SER A 45 -1.76 2.69 -7.81
CA SER A 45 -2.64 2.86 -8.96
C SER A 45 -2.66 1.64 -9.88
N ILE A 46 -1.86 0.60 -9.62
CA ILE A 46 -1.61 -0.49 -10.58
C ILE A 46 -2.89 -1.13 -11.12
N MET A 47 -3.97 -1.18 -10.32
CA MET A 47 -5.29 -1.64 -10.78
C MET A 47 -5.94 -0.67 -11.77
N ILE A 48 -5.93 0.64 -11.47
CA ILE A 48 -6.37 1.72 -12.36
C ILE A 48 -5.54 1.71 -13.66
N ASP A 49 -4.24 1.44 -13.54
CA ASP A 49 -3.29 1.41 -14.65
C ASP A 49 -3.49 0.18 -15.57
N HIS A 50 -4.16 -0.90 -15.12
CA HIS A 50 -4.44 -2.09 -15.94
C HIS A 50 -5.93 -2.25 -16.34
N LEU A 51 -6.88 -1.68 -15.58
CA LEU A 51 -8.31 -1.72 -15.88
C LEU A 51 -8.65 -0.96 -17.18
N ASP A 52 -9.33 -1.63 -18.11
CA ASP A 52 -9.81 -1.02 -19.36
C ASP A 52 -11.10 -0.20 -19.14
N ALA A 53 -10.98 0.86 -18.34
CA ALA A 53 -12.00 1.86 -18.07
C ALA A 53 -11.42 3.27 -18.33
N ASP A 54 -12.17 4.10 -19.05
CA ASP A 54 -11.75 5.46 -19.43
C ASP A 54 -12.20 6.48 -18.38
N LEU A 55 -13.39 6.24 -17.82
CA LEU A 55 -14.00 7.02 -16.75
C LEU A 55 -14.31 6.11 -15.55
N TRP A 56 -14.11 6.65 -14.36
CA TRP A 56 -14.41 6.04 -13.07
C TRP A 56 -15.45 6.87 -12.33
N VAL A 57 -16.55 6.25 -11.91
CA VAL A 57 -17.52 6.86 -10.99
C VAL A 57 -17.25 6.33 -9.58
N THR A 58 -17.07 7.25 -8.64
CA THR A 58 -16.70 7.00 -7.24
C THR A 58 -17.79 7.52 -6.29
N SER A 59 -17.79 7.14 -5.01
CA SER A 59 -18.55 7.92 -4.02
C SER A 59 -17.95 9.32 -3.89
N ARG A 60 -18.70 10.29 -3.36
CA ARG A 60 -18.22 11.67 -3.25
C ARG A 60 -16.98 11.82 -2.36
N ASN A 61 -16.04 12.67 -2.77
CA ASN A 61 -14.84 13.08 -2.02
C ASN A 61 -13.95 11.91 -1.54
N VAL A 62 -13.74 10.90 -2.40
CA VAL A 62 -12.87 9.76 -2.07
C VAL A 62 -11.39 10.10 -2.32
N PRO A 63 -10.47 9.78 -1.39
CA PRO A 63 -9.06 10.12 -1.52
C PRO A 63 -8.25 9.21 -2.48
N ASN A 64 -8.60 7.93 -2.61
CA ASN A 64 -7.85 6.91 -3.35
C ASN A 64 -8.74 5.70 -3.72
N ILE A 65 -8.18 4.74 -4.48
CA ILE A 65 -8.84 3.47 -4.79
C ILE A 65 -9.14 2.58 -3.56
N ASP A 66 -8.38 2.74 -2.48
CA ASP A 66 -8.48 1.87 -1.30
C ASP A 66 -9.68 2.20 -0.38
N PHE A 67 -10.12 3.47 -0.32
CA PHE A 67 -11.03 3.97 0.74
C PHE A 67 -12.36 4.58 0.26
N ALA A 68 -12.88 4.13 -0.89
CA ALA A 68 -14.23 4.51 -1.32
C ALA A 68 -15.34 3.97 -0.41
N GLN A 69 -16.47 4.70 -0.38
CA GLN A 69 -17.70 4.26 0.26
C GLN A 69 -18.62 3.59 -0.77
N THR A 70 -19.45 2.69 -0.27
CA THR A 70 -20.43 1.96 -1.09
C THR A 70 -21.63 2.84 -1.47
N PHE A 71 -22.11 2.70 -2.70
CA PHE A 71 -23.31 3.38 -3.20
C PHE A 71 -24.15 2.45 -4.10
N PRO A 72 -25.42 2.76 -4.41
CA PRO A 72 -26.34 1.83 -5.06
C PRO A 72 -25.86 1.35 -6.43
N ASP A 73 -25.79 0.02 -6.60
CA ASP A 73 -25.24 -0.63 -7.82
C ASP A 73 -26.07 -0.36 -9.09
N THR A 74 -27.35 -0.01 -8.92
CA THR A 74 -28.25 0.50 -9.97
C THR A 74 -27.71 1.73 -10.71
N TYR A 75 -26.77 2.49 -10.12
CA TYR A 75 -26.17 3.66 -10.77
C TYR A 75 -25.36 3.29 -12.02
N MET A 76 -24.88 2.04 -12.13
CA MET A 76 -24.28 1.52 -13.37
C MET A 76 -25.24 1.55 -14.56
N GLN A 77 -26.54 1.31 -14.36
CA GLN A 77 -27.53 1.40 -15.43
C GLN A 77 -27.80 2.87 -15.83
N ARG A 78 -27.71 3.81 -14.87
CA ARG A 78 -27.76 5.26 -15.15
C ARG A 78 -26.55 5.74 -15.95
N ALA A 79 -25.36 5.20 -15.68
CA ALA A 79 -24.15 5.45 -16.46
C ALA A 79 -24.21 4.80 -17.85
N ARG A 80 -24.67 3.55 -17.95
CA ARG A 80 -24.81 2.80 -19.22
C ARG A 80 -25.81 3.43 -20.20
N SER A 81 -26.77 4.20 -19.71
CA SER A 81 -27.76 4.93 -20.53
C SER A 81 -27.29 6.33 -20.98
N VAL A 82 -26.03 6.71 -20.72
CA VAL A 82 -25.44 7.95 -21.23
C VAL A 82 -24.98 7.75 -22.69
N PRO A 83 -25.42 8.59 -23.65
CA PRO A 83 -24.91 8.56 -25.01
C PRO A 83 -23.38 8.66 -25.04
N GLY A 84 -22.71 7.81 -25.82
CA GLY A 84 -21.24 7.74 -25.86
C GLY A 84 -20.61 6.74 -24.87
N VAL A 85 -21.37 6.09 -23.99
CA VAL A 85 -20.89 4.95 -23.19
C VAL A 85 -21.11 3.64 -23.94
N ALA A 86 -20.05 2.86 -24.14
CA ALA A 86 -20.11 1.54 -24.79
C ALA A 86 -20.40 0.40 -23.81
N ARG A 87 -19.87 0.48 -22.59
CA ARG A 87 -20.17 -0.44 -21.48
C ARG A 87 -19.91 0.24 -20.15
N ALA A 88 -20.67 -0.16 -19.14
CA ALA A 88 -20.39 0.13 -17.74
C ALA A 88 -20.52 -1.15 -16.91
N ALA A 89 -19.82 -1.23 -15.77
CA ALA A 89 -19.90 -2.35 -14.85
C ALA A 89 -19.70 -1.91 -13.40
N ASN A 90 -20.27 -2.67 -12.47
CA ASN A 90 -20.08 -2.49 -11.04
C ASN A 90 -18.79 -3.19 -10.59
N LEU A 91 -17.96 -2.51 -9.79
CA LEU A 91 -16.76 -3.05 -9.17
C LEU A 91 -16.84 -2.80 -7.66
N ILE A 92 -16.77 -3.87 -6.88
CA ILE A 92 -16.49 -3.79 -5.44
C ILE A 92 -14.98 -3.89 -5.23
N VAL A 93 -14.42 -2.95 -4.48
CA VAL A 93 -13.07 -3.04 -3.89
C VAL A 93 -13.26 -2.99 -2.38
N TRP A 94 -12.66 -3.96 -1.67
CA TRP A 94 -12.99 -4.22 -0.27
C TRP A 94 -11.88 -5.00 0.46
N PHE A 95 -11.53 -4.58 1.68
CA PHE A 95 -10.59 -5.30 2.54
C PHE A 95 -11.32 -6.25 3.49
N VAL A 96 -10.85 -7.51 3.55
CA VAL A 96 -11.39 -8.56 4.42
C VAL A 96 -10.29 -9.28 5.19
N PRO A 97 -10.58 -9.81 6.40
CA PRO A 97 -9.75 -10.85 6.98
C PRO A 97 -9.99 -12.18 6.25
N VAL A 98 -8.90 -12.82 5.83
CA VAL A 98 -8.87 -14.23 5.42
C VAL A 98 -8.30 -15.06 6.58
N THR A 99 -9.03 -16.08 7.01
CA THR A 99 -8.55 -17.06 7.99
C THR A 99 -7.63 -18.06 7.28
N LEU A 100 -6.41 -18.21 7.79
CA LEU A 100 -5.41 -19.15 7.30
C LEU A 100 -5.61 -20.55 7.92
N PRO A 101 -5.03 -21.62 7.33
CA PRO A 101 -5.07 -22.97 7.90
C PRO A 101 -4.45 -23.10 9.31
N SER A 102 -3.71 -22.10 9.77
CA SER A 102 -3.16 -21.98 11.14
C SER A 102 -4.13 -21.35 12.14
N GLY A 103 -5.33 -20.91 11.72
CA GLY A 103 -6.26 -20.11 12.52
C GLY A 103 -5.91 -18.62 12.62
N ALA A 104 -4.73 -18.20 12.15
CA ALA A 104 -4.38 -16.79 12.07
C ALA A 104 -5.24 -16.06 11.01
N GLN A 105 -5.59 -14.80 11.25
CA GLN A 105 -6.26 -13.94 10.27
C GLN A 105 -5.30 -12.90 9.70
N GLU A 106 -5.34 -12.72 8.38
CA GLU A 106 -4.55 -11.74 7.65
C GLU A 106 -5.45 -10.92 6.71
N PRO A 107 -5.11 -9.67 6.38
CA PRO A 107 -5.88 -8.89 5.42
C PRO A 107 -5.69 -9.41 3.98
N LEU A 108 -6.77 -9.34 3.22
CA LEU A 108 -6.87 -9.60 1.78
C LEU A 108 -7.64 -8.43 1.14
N GLU A 109 -7.14 -7.90 0.04
CA GLU A 109 -7.85 -6.90 -0.76
C GLU A 109 -8.59 -7.60 -1.90
N ILE A 110 -9.93 -7.55 -1.90
CA ILE A 110 -10.77 -8.19 -2.89
C ILE A 110 -11.22 -7.17 -3.94
N TYR A 111 -11.00 -7.52 -5.22
CA TYR A 111 -11.66 -6.92 -6.37
C TYR A 111 -12.75 -7.88 -6.85
N ALA A 112 -14.00 -7.41 -6.90
CA ALA A 112 -15.13 -8.24 -7.32
C ALA A 112 -15.91 -7.60 -8.47
N LEU A 113 -16.06 -8.37 -9.56
CA LEU A 113 -16.52 -7.92 -10.87
C LEU A 113 -17.14 -9.11 -11.62
N GLU A 114 -18.17 -8.87 -12.43
CA GLU A 114 -18.94 -9.93 -13.12
C GLU A 114 -18.25 -10.47 -14.39
N ASP A 115 -17.52 -9.61 -15.11
CA ASP A 115 -16.93 -9.95 -16.42
C ASP A 115 -15.49 -9.43 -16.57
N PHE A 116 -14.66 -9.81 -15.60
CA PHE A 116 -13.20 -9.59 -15.53
C PHE A 116 -12.48 -9.52 -16.90
N ALA A 117 -12.66 -10.55 -17.73
CA ALA A 117 -12.00 -10.67 -19.03
C ALA A 117 -12.31 -9.50 -20.00
N ARG A 118 -13.47 -8.86 -19.85
CA ARG A 118 -13.89 -7.71 -20.66
C ARG A 118 -13.32 -6.38 -20.17
N TRP A 119 -12.72 -6.35 -18.98
CA TRP A 119 -12.11 -5.18 -18.36
C TRP A 119 -10.58 -5.29 -18.20
N GLY A 120 -9.95 -6.33 -18.77
CA GLY A 120 -8.49 -6.47 -18.83
C GLY A 120 -7.80 -6.93 -17.54
N ILE A 121 -8.58 -7.30 -16.51
CA ILE A 121 -8.06 -7.75 -15.22
C ILE A 121 -8.60 -9.15 -14.83
N PRO A 122 -7.88 -9.92 -14.01
CA PRO A 122 -6.48 -9.75 -13.65
C PRO A 122 -5.56 -10.02 -14.85
N TRP A 123 -4.45 -9.27 -14.94
CA TRP A 123 -3.38 -9.57 -15.89
C TRP A 123 -2.50 -10.72 -15.37
N SER A 124 -1.73 -11.33 -16.27
CA SER A 124 -0.72 -12.35 -15.92
C SER A 124 -1.25 -13.49 -15.04
N VAL A 125 -2.35 -14.11 -15.45
CA VAL A 125 -2.84 -15.38 -14.89
C VAL A 125 -1.82 -16.47 -15.21
N LEU A 126 -1.31 -17.17 -14.19
CA LEU A 126 -0.42 -18.33 -14.34
C LEU A 126 -1.20 -19.63 -14.56
N GLU A 127 -2.29 -19.78 -13.81
CA GLU A 127 -3.02 -21.03 -13.61
C GLU A 127 -4.51 -20.70 -13.39
N GLY A 128 -5.44 -21.46 -14.00
CA GLY A 128 -6.90 -21.27 -13.93
C GLY A 128 -7.50 -20.36 -15.02
N ASP A 129 -8.83 -20.45 -15.26
CA ASP A 129 -9.58 -19.48 -16.09
C ASP A 129 -10.35 -18.50 -15.18
N VAL A 130 -10.21 -17.21 -15.44
CA VAL A 130 -10.92 -16.14 -14.70
C VAL A 130 -12.44 -16.25 -14.90
N LYS A 131 -12.89 -16.78 -16.04
CA LYS A 131 -14.33 -17.01 -16.33
C LYS A 131 -14.98 -18.00 -15.37
N ASP A 132 -14.20 -18.82 -14.67
CA ASP A 132 -14.73 -19.77 -13.69
C ASP A 132 -15.15 -19.10 -12.38
N LEU A 133 -14.68 -17.89 -12.06
CA LEU A 133 -15.04 -17.20 -10.80
C LEU A 133 -16.57 -17.08 -10.59
N ARG A 134 -17.33 -16.90 -11.68
CA ARG A 134 -18.81 -16.83 -11.70
C ARG A 134 -19.52 -18.20 -11.64
N ARG A 135 -18.80 -19.31 -11.48
CA ARG A 135 -19.36 -20.67 -11.36
C ARG A 135 -19.58 -21.12 -9.91
N GLY A 136 -19.18 -20.33 -8.91
CA GLY A 136 -19.42 -20.63 -7.49
C GLY A 136 -18.57 -19.79 -6.54
N ARG A 137 -18.51 -20.17 -5.26
CA ARG A 137 -17.69 -19.52 -4.21
C ARG A 137 -16.19 -19.73 -4.45
N TYR A 138 -15.65 -19.08 -5.47
CA TYR A 138 -14.28 -19.25 -5.95
C TYR A 138 -13.48 -17.95 -5.82
N VAL A 139 -12.16 -18.09 -5.66
CA VAL A 139 -11.21 -16.99 -5.57
C VAL A 139 -9.96 -17.28 -6.41
N MET A 140 -9.43 -16.25 -7.07
CA MET A 140 -8.06 -16.22 -7.58
C MET A 140 -7.21 -15.33 -6.66
N LEU A 141 -5.97 -15.72 -6.39
CA LEU A 141 -5.05 -14.97 -5.52
C LEU A 141 -3.73 -14.66 -6.25
N ASP A 142 -3.16 -13.48 -6.03
CA ASP A 142 -1.82 -13.17 -6.53
C ASP A 142 -0.74 -14.02 -5.83
N ASP A 143 0.27 -14.49 -6.57
CA ASP A 143 1.39 -15.27 -6.03
C ASP A 143 2.12 -14.55 -4.89
N CYS A 144 2.06 -13.22 -4.81
CA CYS A 144 2.62 -12.45 -3.70
C CYS A 144 2.01 -12.81 -2.33
N ALA A 145 0.79 -13.35 -2.30
CA ALA A 145 0.13 -13.89 -1.12
C ALA A 145 0.94 -15.00 -0.44
N THR A 146 1.72 -15.78 -1.22
CA THR A 146 2.55 -16.88 -0.68
C THR A 146 3.57 -16.42 0.37
N ARG A 147 3.96 -15.14 0.34
CA ARG A 147 4.92 -14.53 1.27
C ARG A 147 4.32 -14.17 2.63
N ARG A 148 2.98 -14.14 2.74
CA ARG A 148 2.24 -13.76 3.96
C ARG A 148 1.37 -14.90 4.47
N TYR A 149 0.67 -15.59 3.58
CA TYR A 149 -0.25 -16.70 3.90
C TYR A 149 0.42 -18.09 3.91
N GLY A 150 1.72 -18.15 3.61
CA GLY A 150 2.43 -19.40 3.31
C GLY A 150 2.07 -19.96 1.91
N PRO A 151 2.67 -21.11 1.52
CA PRO A 151 2.37 -21.74 0.24
C PRO A 151 0.89 -22.15 0.15
N PHE A 152 0.34 -22.06 -1.07
CA PHE A 152 -1.00 -22.53 -1.40
C PHE A 152 -1.02 -23.11 -2.82
N ARG A 153 -2.02 -23.94 -3.09
CA ARG A 153 -2.25 -24.62 -4.36
C ARG A 153 -3.58 -24.18 -4.97
N ILE A 154 -3.83 -24.56 -6.22
CA ILE A 154 -5.21 -24.68 -6.73
C ILE A 154 -5.88 -25.88 -6.03
N ASP A 155 -7.20 -25.81 -5.92
CA ASP A 155 -8.07 -26.73 -5.17
C ASP A 155 -7.94 -26.66 -3.64
N ASP A 156 -6.95 -25.93 -3.11
CA ASP A 156 -6.96 -25.45 -1.72
C ASP A 156 -8.19 -24.57 -1.46
N TYR A 157 -8.52 -24.41 -0.18
CA TYR A 157 -9.56 -23.49 0.26
C TYR A 157 -8.98 -22.40 1.17
N ARG A 158 -9.66 -21.26 1.22
CA ARG A 158 -9.46 -20.20 2.23
C ARG A 158 -10.82 -19.75 2.73
N GLU A 159 -10.86 -19.33 3.99
CA GLU A 159 -12.07 -18.88 4.63
C GLU A 159 -12.05 -17.36 4.74
N ILE A 160 -13.07 -16.70 4.18
CA ILE A 160 -13.22 -15.25 4.14
C ILE A 160 -14.55 -14.94 4.83
N LEU A 161 -14.54 -14.21 5.94
CA LEU A 161 -15.71 -13.99 6.80
C LEU A 161 -16.51 -15.29 7.10
N GLY A 162 -15.83 -16.34 7.57
CA GLY A 162 -16.46 -17.64 7.88
C GLY A 162 -16.93 -18.44 6.65
N ASN A 163 -16.85 -17.88 5.44
CA ASN A 163 -17.27 -18.55 4.21
C ASN A 163 -16.05 -19.19 3.53
N ARG A 164 -16.15 -20.49 3.25
CA ARG A 164 -15.10 -21.27 2.61
C ARG A 164 -15.13 -21.11 1.08
N LEU A 165 -14.17 -20.36 0.52
CA LEU A 165 -13.94 -20.23 -0.92
C LEU A 165 -12.85 -21.19 -1.40
N LYS A 166 -12.99 -21.66 -2.64
CA LYS A 166 -11.98 -22.50 -3.32
C LYS A 166 -11.01 -21.63 -4.12
N ILE A 167 -9.71 -21.88 -3.99
CA ILE A 167 -8.69 -21.26 -4.85
C ILE A 167 -8.72 -21.97 -6.20
N ILE A 168 -9.11 -21.26 -7.26
CA ILE A 168 -9.21 -21.80 -8.62
C ILE A 168 -8.08 -21.36 -9.55
N GLY A 169 -7.27 -20.39 -9.14
CA GLY A 169 -6.26 -19.81 -10.01
C GLY A 169 -5.32 -18.82 -9.33
N ARG A 170 -4.27 -18.44 -10.04
CA ARG A 170 -3.13 -17.69 -9.52
C ARG A 170 -2.70 -16.60 -10.50
N THR A 171 -2.47 -15.39 -9.99
CA THR A 171 -2.08 -14.22 -10.79
C THR A 171 -0.68 -13.71 -10.39
N VAL A 172 -0.04 -12.88 -11.23
CA VAL A 172 1.26 -12.28 -10.91
C VAL A 172 1.33 -10.79 -11.26
N GLY A 173 1.48 -9.97 -10.23
CA GLY A 173 1.71 -8.53 -10.33
C GLY A 173 0.64 -7.70 -9.62
N ALA A 174 -0.51 -8.29 -9.32
CA ALA A 174 -1.60 -7.68 -8.57
C ALA A 174 -1.19 -7.49 -7.10
N LYS A 175 -0.68 -6.29 -6.79
CA LYS A 175 -0.15 -5.93 -5.47
C LYS A 175 -0.78 -4.63 -5.00
N SER A 176 -1.35 -4.65 -3.81
CA SER A 176 -1.76 -3.42 -3.13
C SER A 176 -0.56 -2.59 -2.71
N PHE A 177 -0.72 -1.27 -2.71
CA PHE A 177 0.19 -0.36 -2.02
C PHE A 177 0.26 -0.64 -0.51
N THR A 178 -0.85 -1.07 0.08
CA THR A 178 -0.96 -1.42 1.51
C THR A 178 -0.15 -2.67 1.91
N THR A 179 0.51 -3.33 0.95
CA THR A 179 1.16 -4.65 1.06
C THR A 179 0.21 -5.82 1.31
N ASN A 180 -1.11 -5.57 1.38
CA ASN A 180 -2.11 -6.61 1.41
C ASN A 180 -2.09 -7.39 0.07
N PRO A 181 -2.11 -8.73 0.10
CA PRO A 181 -2.29 -9.51 -1.12
C PRO A 181 -3.64 -9.23 -1.76
N VAL A 182 -3.71 -9.39 -3.08
CA VAL A 182 -4.94 -9.16 -3.85
C VAL A 182 -5.62 -10.49 -4.18
N GLY A 183 -6.94 -10.51 -4.02
CA GLY A 183 -7.83 -11.57 -4.46
C GLY A 183 -8.88 -11.07 -5.47
N PHE A 184 -9.33 -11.97 -6.33
CA PHE A 184 -10.39 -11.73 -7.31
C PHE A 184 -11.51 -12.75 -7.11
N VAL A 185 -12.76 -12.27 -7.00
CA VAL A 185 -13.98 -13.08 -6.82
C VAL A 185 -15.09 -12.55 -7.73
N ASP A 186 -16.13 -13.34 -8.00
CA ASP A 186 -17.29 -12.81 -8.73
C ASP A 186 -18.05 -11.74 -7.93
N TYR A 187 -18.66 -10.78 -8.63
CA TYR A 187 -19.45 -9.70 -8.04
C TYR A 187 -20.58 -10.20 -7.13
N SER A 188 -21.29 -11.26 -7.53
CA SER A 188 -22.34 -11.88 -6.70
C SER A 188 -21.78 -12.54 -5.44
N THR A 189 -20.61 -13.19 -5.55
CA THR A 189 -19.91 -13.79 -4.40
C THR A 189 -19.51 -12.73 -3.37
N ALA A 190 -19.09 -11.53 -3.80
CA ALA A 190 -18.85 -10.43 -2.87
C ALA A 190 -20.12 -9.95 -2.17
N GLN A 191 -21.24 -9.80 -2.89
CA GLN A 191 -22.53 -9.46 -2.26
C GLN A 191 -23.02 -10.55 -1.30
N GLU A 192 -22.76 -11.83 -1.56
CA GLU A 192 -23.05 -12.94 -0.63
C GLU A 192 -22.17 -12.92 0.64
N LEU A 193 -20.92 -12.45 0.54
CA LEU A 193 -19.95 -12.50 1.65
C LEU A 193 -20.19 -11.46 2.75
N GLN A 194 -20.75 -10.29 2.40
CA GLN A 194 -21.22 -9.32 3.40
C GLN A 194 -22.53 -8.67 2.95
N PRO A 195 -23.67 -9.37 3.04
CA PRO A 195 -24.96 -8.89 2.54
C PRO A 195 -25.37 -7.54 3.13
N ASP A 196 -25.11 -7.32 4.43
CA ASP A 196 -25.49 -6.11 5.16
C ASP A 196 -24.78 -4.83 4.66
N ARG A 197 -23.68 -4.96 3.92
CA ARG A 197 -22.89 -3.85 3.35
C ARG A 197 -22.91 -3.81 1.83
N LEU A 198 -22.89 -4.97 1.18
CA LEU A 198 -22.60 -5.09 -0.25
C LEU A 198 -23.82 -5.43 -1.11
N ARG A 199 -24.93 -5.92 -0.53
CA ARG A 199 -26.11 -6.31 -1.30
C ARG A 199 -26.81 -5.10 -1.93
N GLY A 200 -26.91 -5.05 -3.25
CA GLY A 200 -27.45 -3.89 -3.97
C GLY A 200 -26.50 -2.67 -3.98
N GLN A 201 -25.23 -2.86 -3.62
CA GLN A 201 -24.24 -1.80 -3.46
C GLN A 201 -22.96 -2.09 -4.25
N THR A 202 -22.25 -1.04 -4.65
CA THR A 202 -20.96 -1.12 -5.35
C THR A 202 -19.98 -0.11 -4.77
N THR A 203 -18.67 -0.34 -4.93
CA THR A 203 -17.63 0.62 -4.54
C THR A 203 -17.34 1.61 -5.68
N TYR A 204 -17.44 1.15 -6.93
CA TYR A 204 -17.19 1.92 -8.15
C TYR A 204 -18.14 1.51 -9.29
N VAL A 205 -18.37 2.44 -10.23
CA VAL A 205 -18.83 2.09 -11.58
C VAL A 205 -17.69 2.39 -12.57
N LEU A 206 -17.23 1.34 -13.24
CA LEU A 206 -16.30 1.40 -14.36
C LEU A 206 -17.07 1.80 -15.62
N VAL A 207 -16.53 2.73 -16.42
CA VAL A 207 -17.15 3.20 -17.67
C VAL A 207 -16.12 3.17 -18.81
N LYS A 208 -16.49 2.53 -19.92
CA LYS A 208 -15.74 2.54 -21.19
C LYS A 208 -16.55 3.29 -22.24
N LEU A 209 -15.89 4.21 -22.94
CA LEU A 209 -16.48 5.03 -23.99
C LEU A 209 -16.66 4.27 -25.31
N ALA A 210 -17.55 4.76 -26.16
CA ALA A 210 -17.63 4.34 -27.54
C ALA A 210 -16.48 4.94 -28.37
N PRO A 211 -16.00 4.27 -29.43
CA PRO A 211 -14.98 4.82 -30.32
C PRO A 211 -15.39 6.20 -30.85
N GLY A 212 -14.53 7.21 -30.66
CA GLY A 212 -14.78 8.59 -31.09
C GLY A 212 -15.72 9.42 -30.20
N ALA A 213 -16.20 8.90 -29.06
CA ALA A 213 -17.00 9.69 -28.12
C ALA A 213 -16.13 10.69 -27.31
N ASP A 214 -16.61 11.92 -27.15
CA ASP A 214 -15.93 12.93 -26.33
C ASP A 214 -16.05 12.60 -24.82
N ILE A 215 -14.89 12.37 -24.19
CA ILE A 215 -14.76 12.13 -22.75
C ILE A 215 -15.23 13.32 -21.91
N VAL A 216 -15.14 14.55 -22.40
CA VAL A 216 -15.54 15.75 -21.66
C VAL A 216 -17.07 15.85 -21.59
N ALA A 217 -17.77 15.74 -22.73
CA ALA A 217 -19.22 15.68 -22.80
C ALA A 217 -19.81 14.50 -22.00
N VAL A 218 -19.26 13.28 -22.16
CA VAL A 218 -19.75 12.09 -21.44
C VAL A 218 -19.52 12.24 -19.93
N ARG A 219 -18.38 12.78 -19.49
CA ARG A 219 -18.12 13.09 -18.07
C ARG A 219 -19.07 14.15 -17.52
N GLY A 220 -19.41 15.17 -18.32
CA GLY A 220 -20.40 16.18 -17.96
C GLY A 220 -21.80 15.57 -17.75
N GLU A 221 -22.23 14.72 -18.68
CA GLU A 221 -23.53 14.04 -18.60
C GLU A 221 -23.62 13.04 -17.44
N LEU A 222 -22.55 12.30 -17.16
CA LEU A 222 -22.45 11.42 -15.99
C LEU A 222 -22.57 12.22 -14.68
N ARG A 223 -21.84 13.33 -14.53
CA ARG A 223 -21.94 14.21 -13.36
C ARG A 223 -23.35 14.82 -13.21
N ARG A 224 -24.02 15.14 -14.31
CA ARG A 224 -25.42 15.62 -14.31
C ARG A 224 -26.42 14.56 -13.82
N ARG A 225 -26.23 13.29 -14.20
CA ARG A 225 -27.11 12.17 -13.78
C ARG A 225 -26.79 11.61 -12.39
N LEU A 226 -25.56 11.79 -11.91
CA LEU A 226 -25.05 11.26 -10.65
C LEU A 226 -24.45 12.39 -9.77
N PRO A 227 -25.25 13.39 -9.35
CA PRO A 227 -24.75 14.61 -8.68
C PRO A 227 -24.17 14.39 -7.26
N TYR A 228 -24.22 13.16 -6.75
CA TYR A 228 -23.67 12.75 -5.45
C TYR A 228 -22.46 11.79 -5.61
N ASN A 229 -21.93 11.66 -6.82
CA ASN A 229 -20.77 10.85 -7.16
C ASN A 229 -19.75 11.71 -7.91
N ASP A 230 -18.46 11.49 -7.65
CA ASP A 230 -17.43 12.11 -8.46
C ASP A 230 -17.12 11.23 -9.69
N VAL A 231 -16.72 11.87 -10.78
CA VAL A 231 -16.43 11.21 -12.06
C VAL A 231 -15.07 11.68 -12.55
N HIS A 232 -14.11 10.76 -12.58
CA HIS A 232 -12.70 11.01 -12.91
C HIS A 232 -12.33 10.30 -14.22
N THR A 233 -11.35 10.82 -14.95
CA THR A 233 -10.63 10.00 -15.95
C THR A 233 -9.71 8.99 -15.25
N ARG A 234 -9.30 7.94 -15.98
CA ARG A 234 -8.30 6.96 -15.51
C ARG A 234 -7.04 7.64 -14.95
N ASP A 235 -6.51 8.63 -15.68
CA ASP A 235 -5.29 9.35 -15.29
C ASP A 235 -5.52 10.26 -14.08
N GLU A 236 -6.64 11.00 -14.05
CA GLU A 236 -7.05 11.80 -12.88
C GLU A 236 -7.15 10.94 -11.62
N TRP A 237 -7.73 9.74 -11.74
CA TRP A 237 -7.94 8.80 -10.64
C TRP A 237 -6.64 8.14 -10.16
N ALA A 238 -5.75 7.78 -11.09
CA ALA A 238 -4.43 7.24 -10.79
C ALA A 238 -3.53 8.30 -10.12
N HIS A 239 -3.53 9.54 -10.63
CA HIS A 239 -2.81 10.65 -10.01
C HIS A 239 -3.34 11.00 -8.62
N LEU A 240 -4.67 11.04 -8.42
CA LEU A 240 -5.26 11.32 -7.11
C LEU A 240 -4.88 10.24 -6.09
N SER A 241 -5.02 8.97 -6.45
CA SER A 241 -4.66 7.82 -5.59
C SER A 241 -3.18 7.82 -5.20
N ARG A 242 -2.27 7.98 -6.16
CA ARG A 242 -0.82 8.14 -5.90
C ARG A 242 -0.53 9.32 -4.97
N ALA A 243 -1.15 10.48 -5.26
CA ALA A 243 -0.87 11.72 -4.54
C ALA A 243 -1.46 11.76 -3.12
N TYR A 244 -2.53 11.01 -2.83
CA TYR A 244 -3.00 10.79 -1.46
C TYR A 244 -1.93 10.08 -0.62
N TRP A 245 -1.39 8.96 -1.10
CA TRP A 245 -0.33 8.23 -0.39
C TRP A 245 0.93 9.08 -0.18
N VAL A 246 1.30 9.96 -1.12
CA VAL A 246 2.42 10.91 -0.92
C VAL A 246 2.11 11.98 0.16
N ARG A 247 0.91 12.58 0.12
CA ARG A 247 0.55 13.74 0.96
C ARG A 247 0.06 13.38 2.36
N SER A 248 -0.73 12.31 2.50
CA SER A 248 -1.49 12.03 3.71
C SER A 248 -0.85 11.04 4.68
N THR A 249 0.14 10.25 4.25
CA THR A 249 0.83 9.27 5.15
C THR A 249 2.25 9.69 5.52
N GLY A 250 2.66 10.92 5.17
CA GLY A 250 4.00 11.43 5.47
C GLY A 250 5.11 10.85 4.59
N LEU A 251 4.83 9.93 3.66
CA LEU A 251 5.83 9.36 2.75
C LEU A 251 6.55 10.43 1.91
N GLY A 252 5.84 11.45 1.44
CA GLY A 252 6.45 12.59 0.74
C GLY A 252 7.42 13.39 1.63
N LEU A 253 7.07 13.61 2.90
CA LEU A 253 7.92 14.30 3.87
C LEU A 253 9.14 13.46 4.25
N ASN A 254 8.96 12.17 4.50
CA ASN A 254 10.05 11.24 4.78
C ASN A 254 11.05 11.20 3.61
N MET A 255 10.56 11.09 2.37
CA MET A 255 11.37 11.13 1.15
C MET A 255 12.11 12.46 1.00
N PHE A 256 11.44 13.60 1.24
CA PHE A 256 12.06 14.92 1.18
C PHE A 256 13.19 15.09 2.21
N VAL A 257 12.96 14.72 3.47
CA VAL A 257 13.96 14.83 4.55
C VAL A 257 15.16 13.90 4.30
N THR A 258 14.92 12.67 3.85
CA THR A 258 16.00 11.67 3.64
C THR A 258 16.80 11.93 2.37
N VAL A 259 16.17 12.34 1.25
CA VAL A 259 16.91 12.83 0.06
C VAL A 259 17.68 14.10 0.41
N GLY A 260 17.06 15.05 1.13
CA GLY A 260 17.71 16.28 1.59
C GLY A 260 18.95 16.01 2.44
N LEU A 261 18.86 15.06 3.37
CA LEU A 261 20.01 14.61 4.18
C LEU A 261 21.09 13.94 3.32
N GLY A 262 20.72 13.10 2.34
CA GLY A 262 21.67 12.50 1.39
C GLY A 262 22.41 13.56 0.56
N CYS A 263 21.69 14.56 0.06
CA CYS A 263 22.28 15.70 -0.66
C CYS A 263 23.17 16.56 0.26
N LEU A 264 22.78 16.79 1.52
CA LEU A 264 23.57 17.52 2.50
C LEU A 264 24.88 16.79 2.83
N VAL A 265 24.83 15.49 3.11
CA VAL A 265 26.02 14.65 3.35
C VAL A 265 26.93 14.63 2.12
N GLY A 266 26.40 14.45 0.92
CA GLY A 266 27.19 14.53 -0.32
C GLY A 266 27.85 15.90 -0.52
N THR A 267 27.16 16.98 -0.17
CA THR A 267 27.68 18.36 -0.23
C THR A 267 28.80 18.57 0.79
N ILE A 268 28.65 18.09 2.03
CA ILE A 268 29.67 18.17 3.08
C ILE A 268 30.93 17.39 2.67
N VAL A 269 30.79 16.18 2.14
CA VAL A 269 31.92 15.36 1.66
C VAL A 269 32.66 16.04 0.51
N LEU A 270 31.94 16.60 -0.47
CA LEU A 270 32.51 17.35 -1.57
C LEU A 270 33.26 18.61 -1.08
N ALA A 271 32.65 19.39 -0.18
CA ALA A 271 33.24 20.60 0.37
C ALA A 271 34.50 20.30 1.20
N GLN A 272 34.46 19.30 2.09
CA GLN A 272 35.60 18.88 2.91
C GLN A 272 36.78 18.41 2.04
N THR A 273 36.51 17.71 0.94
CA THR A 273 37.57 17.19 0.07
C THR A 273 38.13 18.28 -0.85
N LEU A 274 37.30 19.20 -1.33
CA LEU A 274 37.75 20.40 -2.05
C LEU A 274 38.60 21.32 -1.16
N TYR A 275 38.20 21.53 0.09
CA TYR A 275 38.99 22.26 1.10
C TYR A 275 40.35 21.59 1.31
N SER A 276 40.36 20.28 1.53
CA SER A 276 41.60 19.51 1.73
C SER A 276 42.57 19.66 0.55
N ALA A 277 42.08 19.47 -0.68
CA ALA A 277 42.89 19.66 -1.89
C ALA A 277 43.37 21.11 -2.08
N THR A 278 42.57 22.10 -1.66
CA THR A 278 42.95 23.52 -1.72
C THR A 278 44.08 23.85 -0.74
N MET A 279 44.05 23.28 0.47
CA MET A 279 45.08 23.48 1.49
C MET A 279 46.40 22.81 1.12
N GLU A 280 46.36 21.64 0.48
CA GLU A 280 47.55 20.91 0.03
C GLU A 280 48.32 21.68 -1.06
N HIS A 281 47.60 22.20 -2.06
CA HIS A 281 48.17 23.05 -3.11
C HIS A 281 48.26 24.54 -2.72
N PHE A 282 48.09 24.91 -1.44
CA PHE A 282 48.10 26.31 -0.99
C PHE A 282 49.37 27.07 -1.39
N ARG A 283 50.53 26.40 -1.36
CA ARG A 283 51.82 26.98 -1.79
C ARG A 283 51.84 27.33 -3.27
N GLU A 284 51.22 26.51 -4.13
CA GLU A 284 51.11 26.78 -5.57
C GLU A 284 50.21 27.98 -5.84
N PHE A 285 49.06 28.06 -5.15
CA PHE A 285 48.16 29.21 -5.25
C PHE A 285 48.79 30.50 -4.70
N ALA A 286 49.60 30.42 -3.64
CA ALA A 286 50.36 31.55 -3.10
C ALA A 286 51.40 32.06 -4.12
N THR A 287 52.19 31.16 -4.72
CA THR A 287 53.15 31.52 -5.78
C THR A 287 52.47 32.10 -7.01
N ALA A 288 51.37 31.50 -7.48
CA ALA A 288 50.58 32.02 -8.59
C ALA A 288 50.06 33.44 -8.30
N LYS A 289 49.60 33.70 -7.06
CA LYS A 289 49.14 35.03 -6.63
C LYS A 289 50.29 36.04 -6.52
N ALA A 290 51.48 35.62 -6.08
CA ALA A 290 52.69 36.46 -6.09
C ALA A 290 53.14 36.84 -7.52
N ILE A 291 52.89 35.98 -8.51
CA ILE A 291 53.10 36.23 -9.94
C ILE A 291 51.99 37.13 -10.55
N GLY A 292 50.96 37.48 -9.76
CA GLY A 292 49.88 38.39 -10.18
C GLY A 292 48.54 37.72 -10.53
N ALA A 293 48.36 36.42 -10.24
CA ALA A 293 47.07 35.77 -10.45
C ALA A 293 45.96 36.38 -9.58
N SER A 294 44.87 36.83 -10.22
CA SER A 294 43.73 37.42 -9.52
C SER A 294 42.94 36.36 -8.74
N ASN A 295 42.30 36.77 -7.63
CA ASN A 295 41.45 35.89 -6.82
C ASN A 295 40.38 35.17 -7.68
N GLY A 296 39.80 35.87 -8.67
CA GLY A 296 38.82 35.32 -9.61
C GLY A 296 39.36 34.20 -10.52
N LEU A 297 40.65 34.22 -10.85
CA LEU A 297 41.28 33.11 -11.58
C LEU A 297 41.40 31.87 -10.69
N ILE A 298 41.80 32.05 -9.42
CA ILE A 298 41.90 30.96 -8.44
C ILE A 298 40.51 30.33 -8.21
N TYR A 299 39.48 31.13 -7.94
CA TYR A 299 38.11 30.61 -7.79
C TYR A 299 37.62 29.85 -9.03
N ARG A 300 37.95 30.29 -10.24
CA ARG A 300 37.62 29.57 -11.49
C ARG A 300 38.34 28.22 -11.62
N VAL A 301 39.57 28.09 -11.10
CA VAL A 301 40.29 26.80 -11.07
C VAL A 301 39.61 25.84 -10.08
N LEU A 302 39.39 26.27 -8.84
CA LEU A 302 38.75 25.44 -7.79
C LEU A 302 37.34 25.01 -8.21
N LEU A 303 36.52 25.94 -8.71
CA LEU A 303 35.15 25.64 -9.15
C LEU A 303 35.15 24.62 -10.31
N LYS A 304 36.10 24.72 -11.25
CA LYS A 304 36.26 23.76 -12.33
C LYS A 304 36.69 22.38 -11.83
N GLN A 305 37.60 22.31 -10.86
CA GLN A 305 38.00 21.04 -10.25
C GLN A 305 36.82 20.37 -9.53
N ALA A 306 36.07 21.15 -8.74
CA ALA A 306 34.85 20.70 -8.08
C ALA A 306 33.79 20.21 -9.10
N SER A 307 33.57 20.94 -10.19
CA SER A 307 32.64 20.51 -11.26
C SER A 307 33.07 19.20 -11.94
N VAL A 308 34.37 19.02 -12.23
CA VAL A 308 34.87 17.76 -12.81
C VAL A 308 34.68 16.60 -11.84
N ALA A 309 35.02 16.76 -10.56
CA ALA A 309 34.82 15.74 -9.55
C ALA A 309 33.33 15.41 -9.33
N ALA A 310 32.46 16.43 -9.31
CA ALA A 310 31.02 16.27 -9.15
C ALA A 310 30.37 15.57 -10.35
N VAL A 311 30.73 15.93 -11.59
CA VAL A 311 30.24 15.26 -12.80
C VAL A 311 30.69 13.80 -12.84
N LEU A 312 31.97 13.51 -12.59
CA LEU A 312 32.49 12.13 -12.57
C LEU A 312 31.87 11.29 -11.45
N GLY A 313 31.76 11.84 -10.23
CA GLY A 313 31.07 11.18 -9.11
C GLY A 313 29.60 10.90 -9.42
N PHE A 314 28.88 11.88 -9.99
CA PHE A 314 27.50 11.70 -10.42
C PHE A 314 27.38 10.62 -11.51
N SER A 315 28.23 10.64 -12.55
CA SER A 315 28.24 9.63 -13.60
C SER A 315 28.50 8.22 -13.04
N VAL A 316 29.48 8.05 -12.15
CA VAL A 316 29.77 6.75 -11.51
C VAL A 316 28.59 6.30 -10.63
N GLY A 317 28.01 7.18 -9.82
CA GLY A 317 26.84 6.87 -8.98
C GLY A 317 25.59 6.51 -9.78
N ALA A 318 25.32 7.23 -10.87
CA ALA A 318 24.23 6.94 -11.81
C ALA A 318 24.44 5.61 -12.55
N CYS A 319 25.66 5.34 -13.03
CA CYS A 319 26.01 4.07 -13.66
C CYS A 319 25.88 2.90 -12.67
N ALA A 320 26.29 3.06 -11.41
CA ALA A 320 26.10 2.06 -10.36
C ALA A 320 24.61 1.81 -10.07
N ALA A 321 23.78 2.86 -10.01
CA ALA A 321 22.33 2.72 -9.81
C ALA A 321 21.64 2.01 -11.00
N LEU A 322 22.06 2.32 -12.23
CA LEU A 322 21.57 1.64 -13.44
C LEU A 322 22.02 0.17 -13.50
N ALA A 323 23.28 -0.12 -13.16
CA ALA A 323 23.78 -1.49 -13.05
C ALA A 323 23.00 -2.28 -12.01
N LEU A 324 22.75 -1.71 -10.82
CA LEU A 324 21.94 -2.33 -9.77
C LEU A 324 20.49 -2.57 -10.22
N ARG A 325 19.90 -1.68 -11.02
CA ARG A 325 18.58 -1.87 -11.66
C ARG A 325 18.57 -3.03 -12.67
N VAL A 326 19.67 -3.24 -13.41
CA VAL A 326 19.82 -4.36 -14.36
C VAL A 326 20.05 -5.69 -13.62
N LEU A 327 20.98 -5.75 -12.66
CA LEU A 327 21.19 -6.92 -11.80
C LEU A 327 19.91 -7.28 -11.04
N GLY A 328 19.21 -6.28 -10.50
CA GLY A 328 17.92 -6.43 -9.81
C GLY A 328 16.75 -6.89 -10.68
N ARG A 329 16.90 -6.90 -12.02
CA ARG A 329 16.00 -7.57 -12.97
C ARG A 329 16.48 -9.00 -13.24
N GLY A 330 17.76 -9.19 -13.58
CA GLY A 330 18.35 -10.51 -13.83
C GLY A 330 18.18 -11.48 -12.66
N PHE A 331 18.37 -11.01 -11.42
CA PHE A 331 18.19 -11.82 -10.21
C PHE A 331 16.73 -12.28 -10.02
N ARG A 332 15.73 -11.51 -10.45
CA ARG A 332 14.31 -11.94 -10.40
C ARG A 332 14.06 -13.07 -11.40
N LEU A 333 14.55 -12.92 -12.63
CA LEU A 333 14.43 -13.95 -13.68
C LEU A 333 15.11 -15.26 -13.26
N VAL A 334 16.35 -15.20 -12.78
CA VAL A 334 17.08 -16.39 -12.27
C VAL A 334 16.40 -17.01 -11.04
N ARG A 335 15.75 -16.20 -10.18
CA ARG A 335 15.00 -16.71 -9.02
C ARG A 335 13.70 -17.39 -9.45
N GLN A 336 12.98 -16.86 -10.44
CA GLN A 336 11.79 -17.51 -11.01
C GLN A 336 12.17 -18.84 -11.68
N ASP A 337 13.16 -18.83 -12.57
CA ASP A 337 13.67 -20.05 -13.21
C ASP A 337 14.11 -21.13 -12.20
N ARG A 338 14.83 -20.77 -11.12
CA ARG A 338 15.15 -21.72 -10.04
C ARG A 338 13.91 -22.29 -9.33
N LEU A 339 12.87 -21.48 -9.12
CA LEU A 339 11.61 -21.93 -8.51
C LEU A 339 10.79 -22.80 -9.47
N ASP A 340 10.80 -22.51 -10.77
CA ASP A 340 10.07 -23.31 -11.76
C ASP A 340 10.81 -24.63 -12.07
N ARG A 341 12.14 -24.66 -12.02
CA ARG A 341 12.93 -25.91 -12.05
C ARG A 341 12.70 -26.78 -10.81
N SER A 342 12.55 -26.20 -9.61
CA SER A 342 12.24 -26.98 -8.40
C SER A 342 10.81 -27.50 -8.41
N ARG A 343 9.83 -26.68 -8.85
CA ARG A 343 8.44 -27.10 -9.12
C ARG A 343 8.39 -28.28 -10.10
N ARG A 344 9.07 -28.20 -11.25
CA ARG A 344 9.14 -29.30 -12.25
C ARG A 344 9.78 -30.58 -11.72
N ARG A 345 10.74 -30.50 -10.79
CA ARG A 345 11.30 -31.68 -10.12
C ARG A 345 10.32 -32.29 -9.10
N LEU A 346 9.59 -31.46 -8.37
CA LEU A 346 8.57 -31.93 -7.42
C LEU A 346 7.36 -32.58 -8.11
N SER A 347 6.92 -32.07 -9.27
CA SER A 347 5.86 -32.72 -10.05
C SER A 347 6.32 -34.07 -10.63
N ALA A 348 7.52 -34.14 -11.20
CA ALA A 348 8.08 -35.39 -11.74
C ALA A 348 8.27 -36.49 -10.67
N VAL A 349 8.54 -36.11 -9.41
CA VAL A 349 8.59 -37.06 -8.29
C VAL A 349 7.18 -37.49 -7.85
N GLY A 350 6.17 -36.61 -7.98
CA GLY A 350 4.77 -36.94 -7.71
C GLY A 350 4.20 -37.99 -8.68
N ASP A 351 4.33 -37.75 -9.99
CA ASP A 351 3.79 -38.65 -11.02
C ASP A 351 4.46 -40.05 -11.00
N GLY A 352 5.74 -40.12 -10.59
CA GLY A 352 6.46 -41.38 -10.42
C GLY A 352 5.94 -42.30 -9.30
N GLY A 353 5.15 -41.77 -8.35
CA GLY A 353 4.64 -42.54 -7.20
C GLY A 353 3.33 -43.29 -7.44
N GLY A 354 2.49 -42.81 -8.36
CA GLY A 354 1.09 -43.25 -8.50
C GLY A 354 0.87 -44.67 -9.04
N SER A 355 1.88 -45.27 -9.68
CA SER A 355 1.71 -46.46 -10.53
C SER A 355 2.03 -47.82 -9.87
N ARG A 356 2.46 -47.84 -8.59
CA ARG A 356 2.89 -49.08 -7.90
C ARG A 356 2.06 -49.48 -6.67
N GLY A 357 1.02 -48.73 -6.30
CA GLY A 357 0.29 -48.91 -5.04
C GLY A 357 -0.91 -49.87 -5.03
N THR A 358 -1.36 -50.39 -6.18
CA THR A 358 -2.78 -50.79 -6.35
C THR A 358 -3.04 -52.25 -6.74
N ARG A 359 -2.14 -53.19 -6.39
CA ARG A 359 -2.32 -54.65 -6.62
C ARG A 359 -1.92 -55.53 -5.42
N ALA A 360 -2.47 -55.30 -4.22
CA ALA A 360 -2.20 -56.16 -3.06
C ALA A 360 -3.26 -56.13 -1.91
N SER A 361 -4.57 -56.18 -2.20
CA SER A 361 -5.60 -56.20 -1.13
C SER A 361 -6.99 -56.78 -1.48
N GLN A 362 -7.07 -57.85 -2.27
CA GLN A 362 -8.24 -58.74 -2.26
C GLN A 362 -7.83 -60.10 -1.71
N GLY A 363 -8.37 -60.48 -0.55
CA GLY A 363 -7.95 -61.68 0.19
C GLY A 363 -8.46 -61.74 1.62
N VAL A 364 -9.78 -61.81 1.81
CA VAL A 364 -10.38 -62.04 3.14
C VAL A 364 -10.51 -63.53 3.42
N PRO A 365 -10.03 -64.00 4.59
CA PRO A 365 -10.73 -65.08 5.28
C PRO A 365 -11.04 -64.72 6.74
N ARG A 366 -12.32 -64.84 7.12
CA ARG A 366 -12.75 -64.78 8.53
C ARG A 366 -12.19 -65.99 9.30
N ARG A 367 -11.59 -65.76 10.47
CA ARG A 367 -11.51 -66.78 11.55
C ARG A 367 -12.00 -66.21 12.89
N ARG A 368 -12.30 -67.12 13.82
CA ARG A 368 -13.17 -66.93 14.99
C ARG A 368 -12.49 -67.57 16.22
N ARG A 369 -12.88 -67.15 17.43
CA ARG A 369 -12.42 -67.64 18.78
C ARG A 369 -11.03 -67.13 19.21
N ALA A 370 -10.69 -67.07 20.52
CA ALA A 370 -11.48 -66.89 21.76
C ALA A 370 -10.55 -66.76 22.99
N ARG A 371 -11.03 -66.15 24.09
CA ARG A 371 -10.37 -66.03 25.42
C ARG A 371 -9.13 -65.10 25.36
N THR A 372 -8.66 -64.44 26.43
CA THR A 372 -8.46 -64.87 27.83
C THR A 372 -9.27 -64.05 28.87
N ARG A 373 -9.21 -64.46 30.16
CA ARG A 373 -9.86 -63.86 31.35
C ARG A 373 -8.80 -63.57 32.44
N ALA A 374 -9.16 -62.72 33.41
CA ALA A 374 -8.44 -62.44 34.68
C ALA A 374 -7.11 -61.66 34.53
N ALA A 375 -6.59 -60.96 35.56
CA ALA A 375 -6.99 -60.79 36.97
C ALA A 375 -7.54 -59.35 37.23
N ARG A 376 -8.41 -59.02 38.22
CA ARG A 376 -8.43 -59.26 39.69
C ARG A 376 -7.23 -58.58 40.42
N ARG A 377 -7.38 -57.87 41.56
CA ARG A 377 -8.56 -57.49 42.38
C ARG A 377 -8.19 -56.52 43.54
N LEU A 378 -9.19 -55.79 44.08
CA LEU A 378 -9.27 -55.23 45.46
C LEU A 378 -8.21 -54.15 45.83
N VAL A 379 -8.31 -53.37 46.92
CA VAL A 379 -9.27 -53.20 48.06
C VAL A 379 -9.75 -51.72 48.01
N GLY A 380 -10.96 -51.24 48.36
CA GLY A 380 -11.79 -51.40 49.57
C GLY A 380 -11.36 -50.40 50.68
N ALA A 381 -12.19 -49.90 51.60
CA ALA A 381 -13.66 -49.91 51.72
C ALA A 381 -14.14 -48.90 52.81
N GLY A 382 -15.40 -48.46 52.72
CA GLY A 382 -16.14 -47.76 53.79
C GLY A 382 -15.74 -46.29 54.07
N ARG A 383 -16.47 -45.52 54.89
CA ARG A 383 -17.92 -45.38 55.18
C ARG A 383 -18.06 -44.25 56.24
N ARG A 384 -18.90 -43.26 55.94
CA ARG A 384 -19.73 -42.44 56.88
C ARG A 384 -19.13 -41.31 57.75
N ARG A 385 -19.88 -40.18 57.67
CA ARG A 385 -20.32 -39.23 58.71
C ARG A 385 -19.33 -38.22 59.31
N GLY A 386 -19.72 -36.94 59.20
CA GLY A 386 -19.68 -35.98 60.31
C GLY A 386 -19.14 -34.59 59.94
N GLY A 387 -19.73 -33.54 60.51
CA GLY A 387 -19.19 -32.16 60.45
C GLY A 387 -20.05 -31.16 59.68
N ARG A 388 -20.34 -30.02 60.31
CA ARG A 388 -20.87 -28.77 59.72
C ARG A 388 -19.85 -27.65 59.97
N VAL A 389 -20.10 -26.49 59.36
CA VAL A 389 -19.41 -25.20 59.58
C VAL A 389 -18.02 -25.14 58.92
N GLY A 390 -17.65 -24.09 58.18
CA GLY A 390 -18.45 -22.93 57.75
C GLY A 390 -17.58 -21.86 57.05
N GLY A 391 -18.21 -20.85 56.46
CA GLY A 391 -17.53 -19.70 55.86
C GLY A 391 -17.30 -19.82 54.34
N SER A 392 -18.21 -19.26 53.55
CA SER A 392 -18.01 -18.99 52.12
C SER A 392 -18.17 -17.49 51.86
N VAL A 393 -17.12 -16.85 51.34
CA VAL A 393 -17.15 -15.44 50.95
C VAL A 393 -17.60 -15.33 49.49
N ARG A 394 -18.65 -14.53 49.24
CA ARG A 394 -19.12 -14.16 47.90
C ARG A 394 -18.83 -12.68 47.64
N ILE A 395 -18.07 -12.37 46.59
CA ILE A 395 -18.22 -11.19 45.71
C ILE A 395 -17.66 -11.63 44.33
N GLY A 396 -18.28 -11.40 43.18
CA GLY A 396 -19.62 -10.91 42.87
C GLY A 396 -19.83 -10.95 41.35
N GLN A 397 -21.01 -11.39 40.89
CA GLN A 397 -21.40 -11.39 39.47
C GLN A 397 -22.84 -10.89 39.39
N GLU A 398 -23.11 -9.92 38.52
CA GLU A 398 -24.45 -9.59 38.05
C GLU A 398 -24.45 -9.35 36.53
N HIS A 399 -25.58 -9.61 35.90
CA HIS A 399 -25.76 -9.69 34.45
C HIS A 399 -27.24 -9.47 34.14
N ALA A 400 -27.56 -8.91 32.95
CA ALA A 400 -28.91 -8.78 32.38
C ALA A 400 -29.89 -7.81 33.10
N ALA A 401 -30.95 -7.27 32.48
CA ALA A 401 -31.24 -6.95 31.07
C ALA A 401 -32.56 -6.13 30.94
N LEU A 402 -32.99 -5.86 29.70
CA LEU A 402 -34.36 -5.54 29.22
C LEU A 402 -34.83 -4.07 29.14
N HIS A 403 -35.66 -3.82 28.12
CA HIS A 403 -36.37 -2.57 27.80
C HIS A 403 -37.78 -2.54 28.44
N PRO A 404 -38.48 -1.39 28.36
CA PRO A 404 -39.70 -1.36 27.53
C PRO A 404 -39.84 -0.11 26.62
N ARG A 405 -41.02 0.08 25.99
CA ARG A 405 -41.38 1.12 25.00
C ARG A 405 -42.64 1.91 25.44
N LEU A 406 -42.83 3.16 24.95
CA LEU A 406 -44.05 3.69 24.25
C LEU A 406 -44.26 5.23 24.35
N HIS A 407 -45.05 5.77 23.42
CA HIS A 407 -45.59 7.15 23.24
C HIS A 407 -47.11 7.16 23.61
N PRO A 408 -47.90 8.30 23.72
CA PRO A 408 -48.10 9.36 22.68
C PRO A 408 -48.64 10.78 23.08
N HIS A 409 -48.87 11.66 22.07
CA HIS A 409 -49.59 12.98 22.06
C HIS A 409 -49.04 14.14 22.97
N GLY A 410 -49.27 15.45 22.76
CA GLY A 410 -49.97 16.32 21.76
C GLY A 410 -50.16 17.74 22.38
N ASP A 411 -50.52 18.87 21.75
CA ASP A 411 -50.72 19.33 20.34
C ASP A 411 -50.80 20.92 20.32
N ARG A 412 -50.72 21.57 19.14
CA ARG A 412 -51.14 22.98 18.79
C ARG A 412 -50.40 24.27 19.26
N ARG A 413 -49.87 24.96 18.22
CA ARG A 413 -50.19 26.36 17.75
C ARG A 413 -49.55 27.65 18.35
N ARG A 414 -49.03 28.44 17.38
CA ARG A 414 -48.99 29.93 17.25
C ARG A 414 -47.87 30.74 17.97
N ALA A 415 -47.56 31.87 17.32
CA ALA A 415 -46.61 32.96 17.66
C ALA A 415 -47.35 34.31 17.35
N PRO A 416 -46.73 35.48 17.09
CA PRO A 416 -45.39 36.05 17.42
C PRO A 416 -45.49 37.48 18.07
N HIS A 417 -44.39 38.24 18.28
CA HIS A 417 -44.09 39.51 17.54
C HIS A 417 -42.88 40.37 18.05
N TRP A 418 -42.66 41.50 17.34
CA TRP A 418 -41.62 42.57 17.36
C TRP A 418 -40.99 42.92 18.73
N ARG A 419 -39.70 43.35 18.89
CA ARG A 419 -38.75 44.19 18.10
C ARG A 419 -38.93 45.70 18.34
N ASP A 420 -37.83 46.41 18.64
CA ASP A 420 -37.73 47.89 18.67
C ASP A 420 -36.27 48.36 18.44
N ASP A 421 -36.10 49.57 17.87
CA ASP A 421 -34.84 50.22 17.42
C ASP A 421 -34.98 51.76 17.66
N GLY A 422 -34.05 52.63 18.11
CA GLY A 422 -32.64 52.63 18.56
C GLY A 422 -32.16 54.10 18.85
N VAL A 423 -30.83 54.40 18.90
CA VAL A 423 -30.21 55.79 18.91
C VAL A 423 -30.34 56.60 20.25
N SER A 424 -29.46 57.49 20.78
CA SER A 424 -28.07 58.05 20.54
C SER A 424 -27.32 58.17 21.91
N GLY A 425 -26.24 58.94 22.24
CA GLY A 425 -25.41 60.03 21.65
C GLY A 425 -24.17 60.35 22.55
N PRO A 426 -23.24 61.31 22.23
CA PRO A 426 -21.81 61.21 22.66
C PRO A 426 -21.05 62.46 23.23
N ARG A 427 -19.77 62.24 23.69
CA ARG A 427 -18.66 63.18 24.09
C ARG A 427 -18.71 63.72 25.55
N GLU A 428 -17.60 64.15 26.22
CA GLU A 428 -16.20 64.49 25.84
C GLU A 428 -15.12 64.09 26.93
N SER A 429 -13.94 64.74 27.03
CA SER A 429 -12.71 64.33 27.81
C SER A 429 -12.19 65.44 28.80
N PRO A 430 -10.93 65.52 29.38
CA PRO A 430 -9.73 64.64 29.49
C PRO A 430 -8.94 64.66 30.87
N ARG A 431 -7.70 64.09 30.91
CA ARG A 431 -6.51 64.30 31.83
C ARG A 431 -6.15 63.22 32.90
N GLY A 432 -4.85 62.94 33.06
CA GLY A 432 -4.19 62.13 34.13
C GLY A 432 -2.87 61.47 33.67
N ASP A 433 -1.81 61.43 34.50
CA ASP A 433 -0.40 61.04 34.19
C ASP A 433 0.34 60.60 35.51
N PRO A 434 1.65 60.23 35.56
CA PRO A 434 2.42 59.11 34.96
C PRO A 434 2.96 58.07 36.01
N GLU A 435 4.07 57.37 35.69
CA GLU A 435 4.87 56.38 36.48
C GLU A 435 4.31 54.93 36.59
N ALA A 436 5.07 53.82 36.77
CA ALA A 436 6.51 53.65 37.07
C ALA A 436 7.12 52.26 36.63
N ILE A 437 8.46 52.23 36.43
CA ILE A 437 9.43 51.18 36.88
C ILE A 437 9.52 49.75 36.25
N HIS A 438 10.64 49.54 35.53
CA HIS A 438 11.61 48.41 35.48
C HIS A 438 11.41 47.00 34.85
N ARG A 439 12.56 46.50 34.35
CA ARG A 439 12.87 45.19 33.76
C ARG A 439 13.23 44.11 34.79
N VAL A 440 12.88 42.84 34.51
CA VAL A 440 13.69 41.60 34.72
C VAL A 440 13.25 40.62 33.61
N ARG A 441 14.04 40.20 32.61
CA ARG A 441 15.31 39.41 32.53
C ARG A 441 15.10 37.88 32.58
N VAL A 442 15.59 37.21 31.54
CA VAL A 442 15.48 35.76 31.27
C VAL A 442 16.59 34.96 31.98
N PRO A 443 16.32 33.75 32.51
CA PRO A 443 17.31 32.71 32.76
C PRO A 443 17.34 31.65 31.65
N ALA A 444 18.50 31.03 31.44
CA ALA A 444 18.65 29.86 30.57
C ALA A 444 19.56 28.82 31.23
N VAL A 445 19.18 27.55 31.13
CA VAL A 445 19.99 26.33 31.32
C VAL A 445 19.46 25.31 30.30
#